data_AF-A0A183DBT1-F1
#
_entry.id   AF-A0A183DBT1-F1
#
_cell.length_a   1.000
_cell.length_b   1.000
_cell.length_c   1.000
_cell.angle_alpha   90.00
_cell.angle_beta   90.00
_cell.angle_gamma   90.00
#
_symmetry.space_group_name_H-M   'P 1'
#
loop_
_entity.id
_entity.type
_entity.pdbx_description
1 polymer ?
#
loop_
_entity_poly.entity_id
_entity_poly.type
_entity_poly.pdbx_seq_one_letter_code
_entity_poly.pdbx_strand_id
1 'polypeptide(L)'
;MTPSIKLNSGHYIPSVGLGTWLSPPGQVGDAVKIALNNGYEHIDCAHAYRNQVEIGDALADIFSEGKIKRQNIFITSKIWNTFHSYQMAKKGMDMILGELRLDYLDLCLIHWPHGYEEGSDFYPKVAFFPIQFTPIFPRNLGEDVRKAVKFIYEKYRIQIRAISLGIPCY
;
A
#
# COMPACT_ATOMS: atom_id res chain seq x y z
N MET A 1 -0.59 -17.61 16.98
CA MET A 1 0.37 -17.33 15.89
C MET A 1 -0.35 -17.62 14.60
N THR A 2 -0.45 -16.64 13.70
CA THR A 2 -1.27 -16.75 12.49
C THR A 2 -0.54 -17.64 11.48
N PRO A 3 -1.20 -18.63 10.84
CA PRO A 3 -0.56 -19.41 9.78
C PRO A 3 0.01 -18.49 8.71
N SER A 4 1.19 -18.80 8.18
CA SER A 4 1.84 -17.99 7.14
C SER A 4 1.98 -18.75 5.83
N ILE A 5 1.84 -18.04 4.72
CA ILE A 5 1.94 -18.58 3.36
C ILE A 5 3.29 -18.18 2.78
N LYS A 6 4.02 -19.15 2.23
CA LYS A 6 5.27 -18.89 1.52
C LYS A 6 4.99 -18.32 0.14
N LEU A 7 5.60 -17.18 -0.16
CA LEU A 7 5.49 -16.49 -1.44
C LEU A 7 6.59 -16.95 -2.39
N ASN A 8 6.43 -16.63 -3.68
CA ASN A 8 7.42 -16.94 -4.72
C ASN A 8 8.79 -16.30 -4.47
N SER A 9 8.84 -15.18 -3.72
CA SER A 9 10.08 -14.52 -3.30
C SER A 9 10.81 -15.24 -2.17
N GLY A 10 10.24 -16.32 -1.63
CA GLY A 10 10.77 -17.05 -0.47
C GLY A 10 10.36 -16.47 0.88
N HIS A 11 9.79 -15.26 0.90
CA HIS A 11 9.25 -14.62 2.11
C HIS A 11 7.90 -15.22 2.52
N TYR A 12 7.47 -14.91 3.73
CA TYR A 12 6.21 -15.38 4.30
C TYR A 12 5.27 -14.21 4.54
N ILE A 13 3.98 -14.42 4.26
CA ILE A 13 2.91 -13.48 4.58
C ILE A 13 1.92 -14.15 5.55
N PRO A 14 1.47 -13.50 6.62
CA PRO A 14 0.38 -14.03 7.44
C PRO A 14 -0.88 -14.25 6.61
N SER A 15 -1.55 -15.39 6.80
CA SER A 15 -2.72 -15.77 6.00
C SER A 15 -3.95 -14.92 6.32
N VAL A 16 -3.95 -14.21 7.44
CA VAL A 16 -5.01 -13.32 7.89
C VAL A 16 -4.42 -11.96 8.23
N GLY A 17 -5.04 -10.91 7.71
CA GLY A 17 -4.68 -9.52 7.97
C GLY A 17 -5.90 -8.63 8.13
N LEU A 18 -5.72 -7.49 8.80
CA LEU A 18 -6.75 -6.47 8.96
C LEU A 18 -6.78 -5.57 7.71
N GLY A 19 -7.90 -5.57 6.99
CA GLY A 19 -8.18 -4.57 5.95
C GLY A 19 -8.66 -3.25 6.55
N THR A 20 -8.16 -2.13 6.03
CA THR A 20 -8.42 -0.79 6.59
C THR A 20 -9.29 0.11 5.70
N TRP A 21 -9.85 -0.43 4.61
CA TRP A 21 -10.72 0.33 3.71
C TRP A 21 -12.07 0.65 4.36
N LEU A 22 -12.59 1.85 4.12
CA LEU A 22 -13.88 2.37 4.63
C LEU A 22 -14.02 2.43 6.16
N SER A 23 -12.92 2.36 6.91
CA SER A 23 -12.97 2.66 8.34
C SER A 23 -13.47 4.10 8.55
N PRO A 24 -14.44 4.32 9.46
CA PRO A 24 -14.87 5.67 9.81
C PRO A 24 -13.70 6.51 10.34
N PRO A 25 -13.70 7.84 10.11
CA PRO A 25 -12.68 8.72 10.64
C PRO A 25 -12.53 8.56 12.16
N GLY A 26 -11.29 8.45 12.65
CA GLY A 26 -10.96 8.28 14.06
C GLY A 26 -11.12 6.85 14.59
N GLN A 27 -11.58 5.87 13.79
CA GLN A 27 -11.75 4.48 14.25
C GLN A 27 -10.65 3.53 13.79
N VAL A 28 -9.93 3.86 12.70
CA VAL A 28 -8.97 2.91 12.12
C VAL A 28 -7.77 2.67 13.04
N GLY A 29 -7.33 3.70 13.78
CA GLY A 29 -6.21 3.57 14.72
C GLY A 29 -6.53 2.58 15.84
N ASP A 30 -7.71 2.70 16.44
CA ASP A 30 -8.18 1.76 17.47
C ASP A 30 -8.37 0.35 16.92
N ALA A 31 -8.93 0.21 15.71
CA ALA A 31 -9.06 -1.09 15.06
C ALA A 31 -7.69 -1.78 14.86
N VAL A 32 -6.67 -1.02 14.44
CA VAL A 32 -5.29 -1.51 14.30
C VAL A 32 -4.73 -1.94 15.66
N LYS A 33 -4.84 -1.09 16.69
CA LYS A 33 -4.37 -1.41 18.05
C LYS A 33 -5.04 -2.67 18.60
N ILE A 34 -6.36 -2.80 18.43
CA ILE A 34 -7.13 -3.97 18.87
C ILE A 34 -6.67 -5.22 18.11
N ALA A 35 -6.57 -5.16 16.78
CA ALA A 35 -6.14 -6.30 15.99
C ALA A 35 -4.76 -6.80 16.40
N LEU A 36 -3.78 -5.90 16.51
CA LEU A 36 -2.40 -6.26 16.89
C LEU A 36 -2.33 -6.85 18.30
N ASN A 37 -3.06 -6.28 19.26
CA ASN A 37 -3.13 -6.82 20.63
C ASN A 37 -3.86 -8.18 20.71
N ASN A 38 -4.67 -8.52 19.71
CA ASN A 38 -5.36 -9.81 19.61
C ASN A 38 -4.65 -10.79 18.65
N GLY A 39 -3.39 -10.54 18.31
CA GLY A 39 -2.53 -11.48 17.60
C GLY A 39 -2.60 -11.40 16.08
N TYR A 40 -3.21 -10.35 15.51
CA TYR A 40 -2.99 -10.06 14.09
C TYR A 40 -1.55 -9.63 13.88
N GLU A 41 -0.97 -10.17 12.80
CA GLU A 41 0.42 -9.91 12.41
C GLU A 41 0.49 -9.26 11.03
N HIS A 42 -0.65 -8.91 10.42
CA HIS A 42 -0.73 -8.29 9.10
C HIS A 42 -1.76 -7.17 9.05
N ILE A 43 -1.34 -5.99 8.59
CA ILE A 43 -2.21 -4.83 8.32
C ILE A 43 -2.15 -4.49 6.82
N ASP A 44 -3.32 -4.41 6.18
CA ASP A 44 -3.47 -4.00 4.79
C ASP A 44 -3.97 -2.55 4.69
N CYS A 45 -3.10 -1.68 4.18
CA CYS A 45 -3.33 -0.26 3.96
C CYS A 45 -3.42 0.07 2.48
N ALA A 46 -3.80 1.30 2.16
CA ALA A 46 -3.54 1.90 0.85
C ALA A 46 -3.53 3.43 0.96
N HIS A 47 -2.71 4.06 0.13
CA HIS A 47 -2.64 5.52 0.05
C HIS A 47 -4.01 6.15 -0.26
N ALA A 48 -4.81 5.51 -1.11
CA ALA A 48 -6.13 6.01 -1.51
C ALA A 48 -7.20 5.96 -0.41
N TYR A 49 -6.96 5.26 0.70
CA TYR A 49 -7.93 5.18 1.80
C TYR A 49 -7.90 6.43 2.69
N ARG A 50 -6.89 7.30 2.54
CA ARG A 50 -6.76 8.59 3.23
C ARG A 50 -6.81 8.49 4.76
N ASN A 51 -6.35 7.36 5.30
CA ASN A 51 -6.37 7.07 6.72
C ASN A 51 -5.02 6.54 7.26
N GLN A 52 -3.96 6.61 6.44
CA GLN A 52 -2.63 6.09 6.82
C GLN A 52 -1.99 6.86 7.97
N VAL A 53 -2.27 8.16 8.14
CA VAL A 53 -1.76 8.95 9.27
C VAL A 53 -2.28 8.39 10.60
N GLU A 54 -3.58 8.12 10.70
CA GLU A 54 -4.17 7.53 11.90
C GLU A 54 -3.59 6.13 12.19
N ILE A 55 -3.34 5.34 11.14
CA ILE A 55 -2.68 4.04 11.26
C ILE A 55 -1.23 4.20 11.73
N GLY A 56 -0.50 5.18 11.20
CA GLY A 56 0.89 5.45 11.56
C GLY A 56 1.05 5.86 13.02
N ASP A 57 0.15 6.71 13.52
CA ASP A 57 0.12 7.06 14.94
C ASP A 57 -0.18 5.84 15.81
N ALA A 58 -1.14 5.00 15.42
CA ALA A 58 -1.45 3.77 16.13
C ALA A 58 -0.28 2.78 16.16
N LEU A 59 0.45 2.63 15.04
CA LEU A 59 1.64 1.78 14.96
C LEU A 59 2.78 2.33 15.84
N ALA A 60 3.00 3.66 15.81
CA ALA A 60 4.01 4.30 16.64
C ALA A 60 3.76 4.06 18.14
N ASP A 61 2.50 4.21 18.58
CA ASP A 61 2.09 3.92 19.95
C ASP A 61 2.38 2.45 20.31
N ILE A 62 1.90 1.51 19.50
CA ILE A 62 2.08 0.06 19.74
C ILE A 62 3.56 -0.34 19.81
N PHE A 63 4.40 0.22 18.93
CA PHE A 63 5.82 -0.09 18.94
C PHE A 63 6.55 0.55 20.12
N SER A 64 6.09 1.72 20.59
CA SER A 64 6.66 2.37 21.78
C SER A 64 6.42 1.58 23.08
N GLU A 65 5.33 0.80 23.15
CA GLU A 65 5.06 -0.11 24.27
C GLU A 65 6.04 -1.29 24.34
N GLY A 66 6.76 -1.58 23.24
CA GLY A 66 7.84 -2.58 23.17
C GLY A 66 7.39 -4.05 23.15
N LYS A 67 6.11 -4.35 23.40
CA LYS A 67 5.56 -5.72 23.35
C LYS A 67 5.52 -6.27 21.93
N ILE A 68 5.14 -5.42 20.98
CA ILE A 68 5.05 -5.74 19.56
C ILE A 68 6.16 -4.99 18.84
N LYS A 69 6.99 -5.72 18.09
CA LYS A 69 8.13 -5.14 17.36
C LYS A 69 7.79 -4.99 15.89
N ARG A 70 8.29 -3.93 15.24
CA ARG A 70 8.03 -3.65 13.81
C ARG A 70 8.31 -4.85 12.90
N GLN A 71 9.40 -5.58 13.15
CA GLN A 71 9.78 -6.75 12.34
C GLN A 71 8.84 -7.96 12.47
N ASN A 72 7.94 -7.97 13.46
CA ASN A 72 6.96 -9.03 13.65
C ASN A 72 5.63 -8.72 12.95
N ILE A 73 5.44 -7.49 12.46
CA ILE A 73 4.21 -7.05 11.79
C ILE A 73 4.47 -6.91 10.31
N PHE A 74 3.66 -7.58 9.50
CA PHE A 74 3.64 -7.47 8.06
C PHE A 74 2.74 -6.30 7.65
N ILE A 75 3.30 -5.28 6.99
CA ILE A 75 2.54 -4.13 6.52
C ILE A 75 2.49 -4.13 4.98
N THR A 76 1.25 -4.15 4.45
CA THR A 76 0.98 -3.94 3.02
C THR A 76 0.50 -2.52 2.80
N SER A 77 1.00 -1.83 1.77
CA SER A 77 0.32 -0.65 1.21
C SER A 77 0.30 -0.69 -0.32
N LYS A 78 -0.43 0.26 -0.93
CA LYS A 78 -0.72 0.28 -2.36
C LYS A 78 -0.50 1.67 -2.94
N ILE A 79 0.32 1.75 -3.98
CA ILE A 79 0.53 2.96 -4.77
C ILE A 79 -0.69 3.19 -5.65
N TRP A 80 -1.24 4.40 -5.56
CA TRP A 80 -2.44 4.78 -6.29
C TRP A 80 -2.18 5.10 -7.76
N ASN A 81 -3.25 5.10 -8.54
CA ASN A 81 -3.24 5.17 -10.00
C ASN A 81 -2.66 6.46 -10.58
N THR A 82 -2.66 7.56 -9.82
CA THR A 82 -2.02 8.84 -10.20
C THR A 82 -0.51 8.86 -9.93
N PHE A 83 0.07 7.73 -9.50
CA PHE A 83 1.49 7.58 -9.15
C PHE A 83 2.19 6.40 -9.87
N HIS A 84 1.85 6.16 -11.14
CA HIS A 84 2.35 4.99 -11.89
C HIS A 84 3.72 5.18 -12.54
N SER A 85 4.10 6.40 -12.91
CA SER A 85 5.43 6.68 -13.43
C SER A 85 6.47 6.47 -12.35
N TYR A 86 7.70 6.17 -12.75
CA TYR A 86 8.81 5.97 -11.82
C TYR A 86 8.97 7.12 -10.81
N GLN A 87 8.90 8.37 -11.28
CA GLN A 87 9.12 9.54 -10.42
C GLN A 87 7.96 9.73 -9.45
N MET A 88 6.74 9.47 -9.88
CA MET A 88 5.59 9.56 -9.01
C MET A 88 5.52 8.39 -8.03
N ALA A 89 5.78 7.16 -8.46
CA ALA A 89 5.86 6.00 -7.58
C ALA A 89 6.86 6.22 -6.43
N LYS A 90 8.00 6.86 -6.70
CA LYS A 90 8.97 7.28 -5.67
C LYS A 90 8.35 8.23 -4.65
N LYS A 91 7.69 9.30 -5.12
CA LYS A 91 7.00 10.26 -4.24
C LYS A 91 5.89 9.58 -3.44
N GLY A 92 5.10 8.72 -4.08
CA GLY A 92 4.04 7.95 -3.43
C GLY A 92 4.57 7.04 -2.32
N MET A 93 5.71 6.39 -2.53
CA MET A 93 6.39 5.62 -1.49
C MET A 93 6.86 6.47 -0.32
N ASP A 94 7.52 7.60 -0.59
CA ASP A 94 7.99 8.51 0.45
C ASP A 94 6.82 9.05 1.28
N MET A 95 5.70 9.37 0.63
CA MET A 95 4.45 9.78 1.30
C MET A 95 3.85 8.64 2.15
N ILE A 96 3.71 7.44 1.60
CA ILE A 96 3.16 6.29 2.32
C ILE A 96 3.98 6.00 3.59
N LEU A 97 5.31 5.97 3.47
CA LEU A 97 6.21 5.71 4.59
C LEU A 97 6.13 6.83 5.64
N GLY A 98 6.07 8.08 5.21
CA GLY A 98 5.90 9.24 6.10
C GLY A 98 4.58 9.21 6.87
N GLU A 99 3.46 8.95 6.17
CA GLU A 99 2.13 8.86 6.78
C GLU A 99 2.02 7.69 7.75
N LEU A 100 2.55 6.52 7.39
CA LEU A 100 2.57 5.34 8.27
C LEU A 100 3.65 5.42 9.37
N ARG A 101 4.56 6.41 9.30
CA ARG A 101 5.70 6.58 10.22
C ARG A 101 6.61 5.35 10.26
N LEU A 102 6.90 4.79 9.08
CA LEU A 102 7.71 3.58 8.90
C LEU A 102 8.94 3.82 8.04
N ASP A 103 10.01 3.05 8.27
CA ASP A 103 11.20 3.06 7.41
C ASP A 103 11.06 2.13 6.19
N TYR A 104 10.19 1.12 6.27
CA TYR A 104 9.97 0.14 5.20
C TYR A 104 8.56 -0.46 5.23
N LEU A 105 8.15 -1.03 4.09
CA LEU A 105 6.96 -1.89 3.95
C LEU A 105 7.40 -3.33 3.65
N ASP A 106 6.60 -4.28 4.10
CA ASP A 106 6.83 -5.71 3.80
C ASP A 106 6.33 -6.02 2.38
N LEU A 107 5.23 -5.41 1.98
CA LEU A 107 4.64 -5.52 0.64
C LEU A 107 4.15 -4.17 0.13
N CYS A 108 4.53 -3.82 -1.10
CA CYS A 108 3.94 -2.72 -1.85
C CYS A 108 3.28 -3.25 -3.11
N LEU A 109 2.04 -2.84 -3.33
CA LEU A 109 1.25 -3.20 -4.50
C LEU A 109 1.03 -2.00 -5.41
N ILE A 110 0.87 -2.26 -6.69
CA ILE A 110 0.17 -1.34 -7.58
C ILE A 110 -1.33 -1.52 -7.33
N HIS A 111 -2.06 -0.46 -6.98
CA HIS A 111 -3.44 -0.59 -6.51
C HIS A 111 -4.36 -1.08 -7.63
N TRP A 112 -4.22 -0.55 -8.85
CA TRP A 112 -4.93 -1.02 -10.03
C TRP A 112 -3.98 -1.00 -11.24
N PRO A 113 -4.18 -1.86 -12.25
CA PRO A 113 -3.35 -1.85 -13.44
C PRO A 113 -3.54 -0.61 -14.34
N HIS A 114 -4.56 0.22 -14.09
CA HIS A 114 -4.88 1.41 -14.90
C HIS A 114 -4.29 2.67 -14.28
N GLY A 115 -3.53 3.45 -15.07
CA GLY A 115 -3.01 4.75 -14.65
C GLY A 115 -4.06 5.85 -14.83
N TYR A 116 -4.02 6.82 -13.92
CA TYR A 116 -4.76 8.08 -13.99
C TYR A 116 -3.79 9.23 -14.30
N GLU A 117 -4.33 10.43 -14.56
CA GLU A 117 -3.51 11.63 -14.78
C GLU A 117 -2.62 11.90 -13.55
N GLU A 118 -1.32 11.98 -13.76
CA GLU A 118 -0.39 12.25 -12.65
C GLU A 118 -0.46 13.71 -12.19
N GLY A 119 -0.24 13.94 -10.89
CA GLY A 119 -0.32 15.29 -10.32
C GLY A 119 -1.75 15.84 -10.18
N SER A 120 -2.77 15.06 -10.54
CA SER A 120 -4.18 15.37 -10.33
C SER A 120 -4.69 14.85 -8.98
N ASP A 121 -5.96 15.13 -8.67
CA ASP A 121 -6.67 14.51 -7.55
C ASP A 121 -6.66 12.98 -7.65
N PHE A 122 -6.82 12.27 -6.52
CA PHE A 122 -6.93 10.81 -6.51
C PHE A 122 -7.99 10.27 -7.48
N TYR A 123 -9.07 11.02 -7.67
CA TYR A 123 -10.14 10.68 -8.59
C TYR A 123 -10.30 11.83 -9.59
N PRO A 124 -9.46 11.89 -10.63
CA PRO A 124 -9.54 12.98 -11.59
C PRO A 124 -10.90 12.95 -12.28
N LYS A 125 -11.61 14.08 -12.24
CA LYS A 125 -12.87 14.26 -12.95
C LYS A 125 -12.57 14.76 -14.36
N VAL A 126 -12.82 13.95 -15.38
CA VAL A 126 -12.89 14.46 -16.75
C VAL A 126 -14.17 15.27 -16.94
N ALA A 127 -14.03 16.49 -17.44
CA ALA A 127 -15.08 17.51 -17.49
C ALA A 127 -16.26 17.21 -18.44
N PHE A 128 -16.35 16.04 -19.07
CA PHE A 128 -17.33 15.81 -20.14
C PHE A 128 -18.10 14.47 -20.15
N PHE A 129 -18.01 13.60 -19.15
CA PHE A 129 -18.91 12.43 -19.03
C PHE A 129 -19.12 12.03 -17.56
N PRO A 130 -20.31 11.53 -17.17
CA PRO A 130 -20.55 11.02 -15.82
C PRO A 130 -19.68 9.77 -15.61
N ILE A 131 -18.59 9.91 -14.85
CA ILE A 131 -17.66 8.83 -14.47
C ILE A 131 -17.31 7.94 -15.68
N GLN A 132 -16.68 8.52 -16.70
CA GLN A 132 -15.93 7.69 -17.64
C GLN A 132 -14.52 7.55 -17.12
N PHE A 133 -14.18 6.31 -16.72
CA PHE A 133 -12.83 5.78 -16.81
C PHE A 133 -12.25 6.20 -18.16
N THR A 134 -11.59 7.34 -18.22
CA THR A 134 -10.79 7.73 -19.36
C THR A 134 -9.40 7.30 -18.96
N PRO A 135 -8.97 6.11 -19.39
CA PRO A 135 -7.58 5.77 -19.26
C PRO A 135 -6.83 6.76 -20.14
N ILE A 136 -6.24 7.77 -19.51
CA ILE A 136 -5.09 8.45 -20.11
C ILE A 136 -4.03 7.37 -20.08
N PHE A 137 -4.02 6.52 -21.11
CA PHE A 137 -2.98 5.52 -21.27
C PHE A 137 -1.74 6.30 -21.71
N PRO A 138 -0.72 6.51 -20.86
CA PRO A 138 0.61 6.74 -21.40
C PRO A 138 0.90 5.52 -22.30
N ARG A 139 1.41 5.77 -23.50
CA ARG A 139 1.61 4.75 -24.55
C ARG A 139 2.45 3.53 -24.08
N ASN A 140 3.07 3.59 -22.89
CA ASN A 140 3.93 2.58 -22.30
C ASN A 140 3.57 2.21 -20.83
N LEU A 141 2.31 2.33 -20.40
CA LEU A 141 1.87 2.10 -19.01
C LEU A 141 2.43 0.80 -18.38
N GLY A 142 2.45 -0.30 -19.12
CA GLY A 142 3.00 -1.58 -18.63
C GLY A 142 4.52 -1.52 -18.37
N GLU A 143 5.27 -0.77 -19.17
CA GLU A 143 6.71 -0.59 -18.97
C GLU A 143 7.01 0.38 -17.83
N ASP A 144 6.23 1.45 -17.71
CA ASP A 144 6.38 2.43 -16.61
C ASP A 144 6.01 1.80 -15.26
N VAL A 145 4.94 1.02 -15.20
CA VAL A 145 4.57 0.22 -14.02
C VAL A 145 5.68 -0.80 -13.69
N ARG A 146 6.26 -1.50 -14.69
CA ARG A 146 7.39 -2.41 -14.45
C ARG A 146 8.63 -1.68 -13.91
N LYS A 147 8.93 -0.49 -14.43
CA LYS A 147 10.05 0.35 -13.96
C LYS A 147 9.80 0.86 -12.53
N ALA A 148 8.59 1.30 -12.22
CA ALA A 148 8.18 1.70 -10.88
C ALA A 148 8.30 0.52 -9.90
N VAL A 149 7.74 -0.64 -10.24
CA VAL A 149 7.84 -1.88 -9.43
C VAL A 149 9.30 -2.29 -9.21
N LYS A 150 10.14 -2.24 -10.26
CA LYS A 150 11.57 -2.57 -10.15
C LYS A 150 12.30 -1.60 -9.21
N PHE A 151 12.00 -0.31 -9.31
CA PHE A 151 12.62 0.71 -8.45
C PHE A 151 12.24 0.58 -6.98
N ILE A 152 10.94 0.41 -6.71
CA ILE A 152 10.42 0.26 -5.35
C ILE A 152 11.18 -0.85 -4.62
N TYR A 153 11.42 -1.95 -5.33
CA TYR A 153 12.22 -3.06 -4.85
C TYR A 153 13.69 -2.68 -4.59
N GLU A 154 14.38 -2.10 -5.57
CA GLU A 154 15.81 -1.80 -5.48
C GLU A 154 16.14 -0.77 -4.40
N LYS A 155 15.29 0.25 -4.24
CA LYS A 155 15.55 1.35 -3.30
C LYS A 155 15.04 1.06 -1.89
N TYR A 156 13.82 0.55 -1.74
CA TYR A 156 13.16 0.44 -0.44
C TYR A 156 13.24 -0.98 0.16
N ARG A 157 13.97 -1.90 -0.49
CA ARG A 157 14.14 -3.30 -0.05
C ARG A 157 12.81 -4.01 0.22
N ILE A 158 11.76 -3.63 -0.49
CA ILE A 158 10.43 -4.24 -0.34
C ILE A 158 10.52 -5.68 -0.82
N GLN A 159 10.08 -6.58 0.04
CA GLN A 159 10.39 -8.01 -0.09
C GLN A 159 9.55 -8.72 -1.15
N ILE A 160 8.38 -8.16 -1.52
CA ILE A 160 7.37 -8.82 -2.35
C ILE A 160 6.72 -7.82 -3.33
N ARG A 161 6.41 -8.29 -4.55
CA ARG A 161 5.79 -7.52 -5.65
C ARG A 161 4.47 -8.18 -6.06
N ALA A 162 3.40 -7.41 -6.19
CA ALA A 162 2.18 -7.84 -6.85
C ALA A 162 1.34 -6.65 -7.32
N ILE A 163 0.34 -6.94 -8.15
CA ILE A 163 -0.68 -5.99 -8.59
C ILE A 163 -1.98 -6.38 -7.88
N SER A 164 -2.71 -5.40 -7.33
CA SER A 164 -4.04 -5.62 -6.77
C SER A 164 -5.09 -5.48 -7.88
N LEU A 165 -6.11 -6.35 -7.86
CA LEU A 165 -7.23 -6.39 -8.82
C LEU A 165 -6.79 -6.25 -10.30
N GLY A 166 -6.10 -7.26 -10.84
CA GLY A 166 -5.68 -7.32 -12.24
C GLY A 166 -4.75 -8.49 -12.59
N ILE A 167 -4.76 -8.89 -13.87
CA ILE A 167 -4.10 -10.08 -14.45
C ILE A 167 -2.62 -10.20 -14.00
N PRO A 168 -2.16 -11.39 -13.59
CA PRO A 168 -0.77 -11.61 -13.19
C PRO A 168 0.21 -11.15 -14.26
N CYS A 169 1.13 -10.26 -13.88
CA CYS A 169 2.32 -9.97 -14.67
C CYS A 169 3.30 -11.14 -14.51
N TYR A 170 3.17 -12.13 -15.39
CA TYR A 170 4.22 -13.11 -15.68
C TYR A 170 5.34 -12.45 -16.50
#